data_AF-A0A8X7PNP6-F1
#
_entry.id   AF-A0A8X7PNP6-F1
#
_cell.length_a   1.000
_cell.length_b   1.000
_cell.length_c   1.000
_cell.angle_alpha   90.00
_cell.angle_beta   90.00
_cell.angle_gamma   90.00
#
_symmetry.space_group_name_H-M   'P 1'
#
loop_
_entity.id
_entity.type
_entity.pdbx_description
1 polymer ?
#
loop_
_entity_poly.entity_id
_entity_poly.type
_entity_poly.pdbx_seq_one_letter_code
_entity_poly.pdbx_strand_id
1 'polypeptide(L)'
;MPEKDPVAWNAMISGYAQVGESREALDLFHLMQLEGVKVNAVSMISVLSACTQLMKQDGVTPNAVTFVSVLRGCSVVGLVDEGQRHFDSMRSEFGIEPQLDQYGCLVDFYARAGRLEDAVRIIQQMPMKRHTAVGNLELGVLASKKMLELETKNHGAYVMLSNIYADSDNWDNVSHVRKSMKARGVRKEPGCSLMEVNGEVHEFFVGDNSHPRYTELEALAGYKSDTSPVMFNIDQEEKEDALCLHSEKAAIAFGIMSLKEDDPIRIVKNLRVSMMISKIFDREIIVRDKNRFHHFRDGHCSCNGFWRILF
;
A
#
# COMPACT_ATOMS: atom_id res chain seq x y z
N MET A 1 10.55 33.15 8.31
CA MET A 1 9.38 32.28 8.10
C MET A 1 9.25 31.37 9.31
N PRO A 2 8.10 31.34 10.00
CA PRO A 2 7.88 30.44 11.13
C PRO A 2 7.64 29.03 10.55
N GLU A 3 8.52 28.09 10.90
CA GLU A 3 8.67 26.74 10.33
C GLU A 3 8.89 26.64 8.81
N LYS A 4 9.99 26.00 8.42
CA LYS A 4 10.27 25.67 7.03
C LYS A 4 9.44 24.47 6.64
N ASP A 5 8.32 24.71 5.98
CA ASP A 5 7.37 23.67 5.56
C ASP A 5 7.91 22.86 4.36
N PRO A 6 8.16 21.54 4.51
CA PRO A 6 8.56 20.67 3.42
C PRO A 6 7.59 20.71 2.22
N VAL A 7 6.30 21.00 2.43
CA VAL A 7 5.32 21.11 1.35
C VAL A 7 5.61 22.30 0.47
N ALA A 8 5.93 23.46 1.05
CA ALA A 8 6.31 24.66 0.30
C ALA A 8 7.61 24.45 -0.49
N TRP A 9 8.61 23.79 0.10
CA TRP A 9 9.85 23.41 -0.61
C TRP A 9 9.56 22.48 -1.79
N ASN A 10 8.76 21.44 -1.57
CA ASN A 10 8.38 20.51 -2.63
C ASN A 10 7.62 21.22 -3.76
N ALA A 11 6.72 22.15 -3.45
CA ALA A 11 6.00 22.94 -4.44
C ALA A 11 6.95 23.81 -5.29
N MET A 12 7.94 24.44 -4.65
CA MET A 12 8.96 25.21 -5.37
C MET A 12 9.81 24.29 -6.27
N ILE A 13 10.37 23.20 -5.73
CA ILE A 13 11.22 22.28 -6.49
C ILE A 13 10.45 21.67 -7.67
N SER A 14 9.22 21.21 -7.46
CA SER A 14 8.36 20.71 -8.54
C SER A 14 8.01 21.79 -9.56
N GLY A 15 7.78 23.03 -9.12
CA GLY A 15 7.48 24.16 -10.02
C GLY A 15 8.65 24.46 -10.96
N TYR A 16 9.86 24.62 -10.43
CA TYR A 16 11.06 24.83 -11.25
C TYR A 16 11.33 23.65 -12.18
N ALA A 17 11.18 22.41 -11.67
CA ALA A 17 11.28 21.22 -12.50
C ALA A 17 10.24 21.22 -13.63
N GLN A 18 9.00 21.66 -13.42
CA GLN A 18 7.97 21.63 -14.48
C GLN A 18 8.17 22.68 -15.57
N VAL A 19 8.81 23.81 -15.25
CA VAL A 19 9.04 24.90 -16.20
C VAL A 19 10.35 24.71 -17.00
N GLY A 20 11.13 23.67 -16.70
CA GLY A 20 12.38 23.35 -17.39
C GLY A 20 13.63 24.00 -16.79
N GLU A 21 13.46 24.73 -15.67
CA GLU A 21 14.52 25.31 -14.85
C GLU A 21 15.07 24.23 -13.90
N SER A 22 15.56 23.15 -14.50
CA SER A 22 15.87 21.91 -13.79
C SER A 22 17.10 22.06 -12.87
N ARG A 23 18.01 22.98 -13.18
CA ARG A 23 19.21 23.24 -12.37
C ARG A 23 18.84 23.99 -11.09
N GLU A 24 17.95 24.95 -11.20
CA GLU A 24 17.36 25.72 -10.11
C GLU A 24 16.55 24.82 -9.18
N ALA A 25 15.86 23.81 -9.73
CA ALA A 25 15.19 22.79 -8.93
C ALA A 25 16.18 21.97 -8.07
N LEU A 26 17.34 21.60 -8.62
CA LEU A 26 18.39 20.90 -7.86
C LEU A 26 19.06 21.81 -6.83
N ASP A 27 19.30 23.08 -7.16
CA ASP A 27 19.85 24.07 -6.24
C ASP A 27 18.90 24.31 -5.05
N LEU A 28 17.60 24.38 -5.30
CA LEU A 28 16.57 24.47 -4.26
C LEU A 28 16.51 23.21 -3.40
N PHE A 29 16.66 22.02 -3.98
CA PHE A 29 16.75 20.79 -3.22
C PHE A 29 18.00 20.74 -2.34
N HIS A 30 19.15 21.19 -2.87
CA HIS A 30 20.36 21.29 -2.08
C HIS A 30 20.21 22.29 -0.93
N LEU A 31 19.57 23.44 -1.19
CA LEU A 31 19.26 24.42 -0.16
C LEU A 31 18.29 23.87 0.89
N MET A 32 17.26 23.11 0.50
CA MET A 32 16.36 22.40 1.41
C MET A 32 17.13 21.53 2.41
N GLN A 33 18.14 20.80 1.93
CA GLN A 33 19.01 19.95 2.76
C GLN A 33 19.89 20.77 3.70
N LEU A 34 20.52 21.84 3.20
CA LEU A 34 21.36 22.74 4.00
C LEU A 34 20.58 23.42 5.12
N GLU A 35 19.32 23.78 4.84
CA GLU A 35 18.41 24.43 5.78
C GLU A 35 17.80 23.45 6.80
N GLY A 36 18.17 22.17 6.74
CA GLY A 36 17.75 21.11 7.67
C GLY A 36 16.31 20.64 7.47
N VAL A 37 15.69 20.95 6.32
CA VAL A 37 14.31 20.57 6.04
C VAL A 37 14.25 19.11 5.63
N LYS A 38 13.35 18.34 6.25
CA LYS A 38 13.25 16.90 6.04
C LYS A 38 12.81 16.57 4.61
N VAL A 39 13.73 15.97 3.85
CA VAL A 39 13.47 15.40 2.52
C VAL A 39 12.45 14.26 2.64
N ASN A 40 11.50 14.22 1.71
CA ASN A 40 10.52 13.14 1.63
C ASN A 40 10.44 12.57 0.20
N ALA A 41 9.58 11.57 0.01
CA ALA A 41 9.46 10.91 -1.28
C ALA A 41 8.98 11.85 -2.40
N VAL A 42 8.19 12.88 -2.09
CA VAL A 42 7.78 13.90 -3.08
C VAL A 42 9.00 14.71 -3.52
N SER A 43 9.85 15.17 -2.59
CA SER A 43 11.09 15.89 -2.92
C SER A 43 11.98 15.09 -3.88
N MET A 44 12.13 13.78 -3.62
CA MET A 44 12.93 12.89 -4.47
C MET A 44 12.32 12.69 -5.86
N ILE A 45 10.99 12.63 -5.97
CA ILE A 45 10.31 12.54 -7.28
C ILE A 45 10.53 13.82 -8.07
N SER A 46 10.40 15.00 -7.44
CA SER A 46 10.65 16.29 -8.09
C SER A 46 12.09 16.41 -8.58
N VAL A 47 13.06 15.95 -7.77
CA VAL A 47 14.49 15.90 -8.15
C VAL A 47 14.72 14.93 -9.31
N LEU A 48 14.13 13.73 -9.27
CA LEU A 48 14.25 12.78 -10.38
C LEU A 48 13.63 13.34 -11.67
N SER A 49 12.50 14.05 -11.58
CA SER A 49 11.90 14.78 -12.71
C SER A 49 12.86 15.82 -13.27
N ALA A 50 13.46 16.67 -12.42
CA ALA A 50 14.46 17.65 -12.86
C ALA A 50 15.65 16.97 -13.54
N CYS A 51 16.16 15.86 -12.98
CA CYS A 51 17.23 15.08 -13.58
C CYS A 51 16.86 14.54 -14.96
N THR A 52 15.63 14.04 -15.18
CA THR A 52 15.22 13.56 -16.51
C THR A 52 15.24 14.65 -17.58
N GLN A 53 14.97 15.89 -17.19
CA GLN A 53 15.02 17.04 -18.10
C GLN A 53 16.45 17.52 -18.34
N LEU A 54 17.30 17.57 -17.30
CA LEU A 54 18.72 17.85 -17.45
C LEU A 54 19.42 16.84 -18.36
N MET A 55 19.10 15.55 -18.21
CA MET A 55 19.59 14.51 -19.11
C MET A 55 19.33 14.91 -20.57
N LYS A 56 18.11 15.32 -20.91
CA LYS A 56 17.75 15.78 -22.27
C LYS A 56 18.55 17.02 -22.69
N GLN A 57 18.74 18.00 -21.81
CA GLN A 57 19.53 19.21 -22.10
C GLN A 57 21.01 18.88 -22.37
N ASP A 58 21.57 17.94 -21.61
CA ASP A 58 22.96 17.51 -21.71
C ASP A 58 23.19 16.46 -22.83
N GLY A 59 22.16 16.14 -23.63
CA GLY A 59 22.22 15.15 -24.70
C GLY A 59 22.30 13.70 -24.22
N VAL A 60 22.04 13.46 -22.93
CA VAL A 60 21.89 12.12 -22.34
C VAL A 60 20.43 11.69 -22.47
N THR A 61 20.13 10.64 -23.21
CA THR A 61 18.75 10.19 -23.34
C THR A 61 18.32 9.38 -22.11
N PRO A 62 17.26 9.81 -21.37
CA PRO A 62 16.60 8.93 -20.41
C PRO A 62 16.17 7.64 -21.11
N ASN A 63 16.16 6.53 -20.39
CA ASN A 63 15.70 5.25 -20.92
C ASN A 63 14.48 4.74 -20.16
N ALA A 64 13.94 3.61 -20.60
CA ALA A 64 12.78 2.98 -19.95
C ALA A 64 13.00 2.76 -18.44
N VAL A 65 14.20 2.38 -18.01
CA VAL A 65 14.55 2.13 -16.60
C VAL A 65 14.51 3.41 -15.76
N THR A 66 14.94 4.54 -16.30
CA THR A 66 14.81 5.85 -15.67
C THR A 66 13.34 6.15 -15.35
N PHE A 67 12.45 5.92 -16.32
CA PHE A 67 11.01 6.12 -16.15
C PHE A 67 10.37 5.10 -15.20
N VAL A 68 10.82 3.85 -15.15
CA VAL A 68 10.34 2.90 -14.11
C VAL A 68 10.59 3.49 -12.72
N SER A 69 11.75 4.08 -12.48
CA SER A 69 12.12 4.62 -11.16
C SER A 69 11.22 5.80 -10.77
N VAL A 70 11.00 6.74 -11.68
CA VAL A 70 10.10 7.90 -11.47
C VAL A 70 8.66 7.43 -11.24
N LEU A 71 8.15 6.55 -12.11
CA LEU A 71 6.80 6.02 -12.03
C LEU A 71 6.59 5.20 -10.76
N ARG A 72 7.54 4.35 -10.37
CA ARG A 72 7.45 3.59 -9.12
C ARG A 72 7.42 4.51 -7.90
N GLY A 73 8.21 5.59 -7.91
CA GLY A 73 8.12 6.64 -6.91
C GLY A 73 6.71 7.21 -6.80
N CYS A 74 6.12 7.59 -7.94
CA CYS A 74 4.75 8.10 -8.01
C CYS A 74 3.71 7.09 -7.46
N SER A 75 3.88 5.78 -7.70
CA SER A 75 2.99 4.71 -7.17
C SER A 75 2.99 4.63 -5.66
N VAL A 76 4.19 4.72 -5.06
CA VAL A 76 4.34 4.53 -3.62
C VAL A 76 3.78 5.73 -2.85
N VAL A 77 3.92 6.92 -3.44
CA VAL A 77 3.48 8.19 -2.85
C VAL A 77 2.00 8.50 -3.17
N GLY A 78 1.48 7.98 -4.27
CA GLY A 78 0.10 8.21 -4.72
C GLY A 78 -0.08 9.46 -5.58
N LEU A 79 0.98 9.90 -6.27
CA LEU A 79 0.94 11.03 -7.19
C LEU A 79 0.42 10.58 -8.56
N VAL A 80 -0.87 10.22 -8.63
CA VAL A 80 -1.49 9.61 -9.82
C VAL A 80 -1.34 10.51 -11.05
N ASP A 81 -1.67 11.80 -10.91
CA ASP A 81 -1.65 12.75 -12.04
C ASP A 81 -0.22 13.07 -12.50
N GLU A 82 0.76 13.09 -11.59
CA GLU A 82 2.17 13.26 -11.93
C GLU A 82 2.75 12.01 -12.59
N GLY A 83 2.41 10.82 -12.07
CA GLY A 83 2.76 9.55 -12.70
C GLY A 83 2.21 9.43 -14.12
N GLN A 84 0.96 9.86 -14.36
CA GLN A 84 0.38 9.90 -15.70
C GLN A 84 1.14 10.87 -16.62
N ARG A 85 1.43 12.10 -16.16
CA ARG A 85 2.21 13.07 -16.94
C ARG A 85 3.59 12.53 -17.33
N HIS A 86 4.30 11.89 -16.40
CA HIS A 86 5.59 11.27 -16.71
C HIS A 86 5.46 10.13 -17.72
N PHE A 87 4.43 9.30 -17.60
CA PHE A 87 4.17 8.25 -18.58
C PHE A 87 3.92 8.82 -19.98
N ASP A 88 3.11 9.87 -20.09
CA ASP A 88 2.82 10.51 -21.38
C ASP A 88 4.05 11.16 -21.99
N SER A 89 4.89 11.80 -21.15
CA SER A 89 6.14 12.43 -21.57
C SER A 89 7.11 11.44 -22.25
N MET A 90 7.07 10.15 -21.88
CA MET A 90 7.92 9.13 -22.50
C MET A 90 7.79 9.15 -24.02
N ARG A 91 6.56 9.17 -24.54
CA ARG A 91 6.31 9.22 -25.99
C ARG A 91 6.42 10.64 -26.54
N SER A 92 5.77 11.61 -25.91
CA SER A 92 5.62 12.95 -26.47
C SER A 92 6.91 13.77 -26.45
N GLU A 93 7.78 13.55 -25.46
CA GLU A 93 8.95 14.40 -25.22
C GLU A 93 10.30 13.68 -25.36
N PHE A 94 10.33 12.36 -25.11
CA PHE A 94 11.56 11.57 -25.12
C PHE A 94 11.59 10.50 -26.22
N GLY A 95 10.49 10.27 -26.94
CA GLY A 95 10.41 9.27 -28.00
C GLY A 95 10.62 7.82 -27.52
N ILE A 96 10.40 7.56 -26.24
CA ILE A 96 10.56 6.26 -25.59
C ILE A 96 9.21 5.55 -25.59
N GLU A 97 9.18 4.34 -26.14
CA GLU A 97 7.98 3.52 -26.13
C GLU A 97 7.82 2.80 -24.76
N PRO A 98 6.69 2.99 -24.04
CA PRO A 98 6.49 2.36 -22.75
C PRO A 98 6.43 0.83 -22.84
N GLN A 99 7.05 0.16 -21.88
CA GLN A 99 7.10 -1.30 -21.75
C GLN A 99 6.21 -1.78 -20.60
N LEU A 100 6.15 -3.11 -20.40
CA LEU A 100 5.28 -3.76 -19.41
C LEU A 100 5.38 -3.13 -18.01
N ASP A 101 6.59 -2.78 -17.57
CA ASP A 101 6.83 -2.23 -16.23
C ASP A 101 6.19 -0.85 -16.03
N GLN A 102 6.25 0.03 -17.05
CA GLN A 102 5.65 1.37 -16.94
C GLN A 102 4.13 1.30 -16.95
N TYR A 103 3.56 0.42 -17.78
CA TYR A 103 2.11 0.12 -17.74
C TYR A 103 1.69 -0.50 -16.41
N GLY A 104 2.49 -1.42 -15.85
CA GLY A 104 2.25 -2.00 -14.54
C GLY A 104 2.23 -0.95 -13.43
N CYS A 105 3.10 0.06 -13.50
CA CYS A 105 3.07 1.21 -12.59
C CYS A 105 1.77 2.01 -12.72
N LEU A 106 1.32 2.33 -13.95
CA LEU A 106 0.05 3.03 -14.18
C LEU A 106 -1.15 2.28 -13.62
N VAL A 107 -1.25 0.98 -13.90
CA VAL A 107 -2.34 0.14 -13.37
C VAL A 107 -2.34 0.14 -11.85
N ASP A 108 -1.17 0.07 -11.24
CA ASP A 108 -1.01 0.12 -9.79
C ASP A 108 -1.39 1.50 -9.20
N PHE A 109 -1.14 2.62 -9.91
CA PHE A 109 -1.60 3.95 -9.50
C PHE A 109 -3.12 4.00 -9.43
N TYR A 110 -3.78 3.64 -10.54
CA TYR A 110 -5.22 3.76 -10.70
C TYR A 110 -5.96 2.78 -9.79
N ALA A 111 -5.47 1.55 -9.65
CA ALA A 111 -6.03 0.56 -8.74
C ALA A 111 -5.99 1.04 -7.28
N ARG A 112 -4.87 1.62 -6.83
CA ARG A 112 -4.74 2.13 -5.44
C ARG A 112 -5.56 3.40 -5.20
N ALA A 113 -5.77 4.20 -6.25
CA ALA A 113 -6.61 5.38 -6.19
C ALA A 113 -8.12 5.06 -6.28
N GLY A 114 -8.51 3.78 -6.41
CA GLY A 114 -9.91 3.37 -6.61
C GLY A 114 -10.48 3.70 -7.99
N ARG A 115 -9.65 4.19 -8.91
CA ARG A 115 -10.03 4.56 -10.29
C ARG A 115 -9.96 3.34 -11.21
N LEU A 116 -10.83 2.36 -10.94
CA LEU A 116 -10.76 1.05 -11.59
C LEU A 116 -11.02 1.12 -13.09
N GLU A 117 -11.91 1.99 -13.57
CA GLU A 117 -12.14 2.14 -15.02
C GLU A 117 -10.87 2.63 -15.74
N ASP A 118 -10.13 3.55 -15.12
CA ASP A 118 -8.87 4.04 -15.68
C ASP A 118 -7.80 2.94 -15.70
N ALA A 119 -7.70 2.13 -14.63
CA ALA A 119 -6.78 0.99 -14.59
C ALA A 119 -7.08 -0.01 -15.72
N VAL A 120 -8.35 -0.32 -15.93
CA VAL A 120 -8.83 -1.21 -16.99
C VAL A 120 -8.53 -0.62 -18.38
N ARG A 121 -8.76 0.67 -18.57
CA ARG A 121 -8.46 1.39 -19.82
C ARG A 121 -6.97 1.34 -20.16
N ILE A 122 -6.09 1.53 -19.18
CA ILE A 122 -4.63 1.43 -19.38
C ILE A 122 -4.26 0.04 -19.89
N ILE A 123 -4.83 -1.03 -19.32
CA ILE A 123 -4.51 -2.38 -19.78
C ILE A 123 -5.02 -2.63 -21.21
N GLN A 124 -6.18 -2.08 -21.57
CA GLN A 124 -6.70 -2.15 -22.94
C GLN A 124 -5.78 -1.48 -23.96
N GLN A 125 -5.09 -0.40 -23.56
CA GLN A 125 -4.20 0.40 -24.41
C GLN A 125 -2.80 -0.20 -24.59
N MET A 126 -2.46 -1.31 -23.92
CA MET A 126 -1.14 -1.91 -24.01
C MET A 126 -0.88 -2.52 -25.41
N PRO A 127 0.19 -2.10 -26.12
CA PRO A 127 0.51 -2.60 -27.46
C PRO A 127 1.14 -4.01 -27.46
N MET A 128 1.61 -4.48 -26.29
CA MET A 128 2.17 -5.81 -26.12
C MET A 128 1.08 -6.88 -26.09
N LYS A 129 1.40 -8.09 -26.59
CA LYS A 129 0.46 -9.22 -26.64
C LYS A 129 -0.13 -9.43 -25.24
N ARG A 130 -1.43 -9.17 -25.12
CA ARG A 130 -2.16 -9.20 -23.85
C ARG A 130 -1.93 -10.56 -23.20
N HIS A 131 -1.24 -10.61 -22.07
CA HIS A 131 -1.62 -11.57 -21.03
C HIS A 131 -2.88 -11.02 -20.38
N THR A 132 -3.98 -11.14 -21.14
CA THR A 132 -5.40 -10.97 -20.80
C THR A 132 -5.69 -10.38 -19.41
N ALA A 133 -5.98 -9.09 -19.32
CA ALA A 133 -6.49 -8.49 -18.07
C ALA A 133 -7.28 -7.20 -18.35
N VAL A 134 -8.61 -7.24 -18.40
CA VAL A 134 -9.44 -6.03 -18.55
C VAL A 134 -10.80 -6.25 -17.86
N GLY A 135 -10.85 -6.13 -16.53
CA GLY A 135 -12.08 -5.83 -15.76
C GLY A 135 -13.38 -6.55 -16.15
N ASN A 136 -13.62 -7.73 -15.57
CA ASN A 136 -14.93 -8.37 -15.39
C ASN A 136 -14.75 -9.49 -14.34
N LEU A 137 -15.80 -9.92 -13.64
CA LEU A 137 -15.84 -11.14 -12.81
C LEU A 137 -15.10 -12.30 -13.52
N GLU A 138 -15.36 -12.47 -14.81
CA GLU A 138 -14.74 -13.49 -15.66
C GLU A 138 -13.21 -13.36 -15.77
N LEU A 139 -12.68 -12.13 -15.75
CA LEU A 139 -11.25 -11.86 -15.92
C LEU A 139 -10.48 -11.97 -14.62
N GLY A 140 -11.07 -11.56 -13.49
CA GLY A 140 -10.50 -11.87 -12.19
C GLY A 140 -10.41 -13.39 -11.96
N VAL A 141 -11.46 -14.11 -12.37
CA VAL A 141 -11.48 -15.58 -12.36
C VAL A 141 -10.41 -16.15 -13.31
N LEU A 142 -10.29 -15.63 -14.53
CA LEU A 142 -9.30 -16.09 -15.51
C LEU A 142 -7.86 -15.84 -15.04
N ALA A 143 -7.56 -14.65 -14.53
CA ALA A 143 -6.25 -14.28 -14.02
C ALA A 143 -5.85 -15.19 -12.84
N SER A 144 -6.76 -15.38 -11.88
CA SER A 144 -6.53 -16.26 -10.74
C SER A 144 -6.31 -17.71 -11.17
N LYS A 145 -7.12 -18.22 -12.11
CA LYS A 145 -6.93 -19.57 -12.67
C LYS A 145 -5.58 -19.70 -13.39
N LYS A 146 -5.16 -18.70 -14.16
CA LYS A 146 -3.87 -18.73 -14.86
C LYS A 146 -2.68 -18.69 -13.91
N MET A 147 -2.77 -17.93 -12.82
CA MET A 147 -1.77 -17.96 -11.75
C MET A 147 -1.70 -19.35 -11.10
N LEU A 148 -2.83 -20.01 -10.88
CA LEU A 148 -2.88 -21.37 -10.32
C LEU A 148 -2.38 -22.45 -11.28
N GLU A 149 -2.43 -22.22 -12.60
CA GLU A 149 -1.77 -23.09 -13.59
C GLU A 149 -0.24 -22.98 -13.52
N LEU A 150 0.29 -21.77 -13.30
CA LEU A 150 1.72 -21.51 -13.20
C LEU A 150 2.28 -21.93 -11.82
N GLU A 151 1.56 -21.57 -10.75
CA GLU A 151 1.92 -21.83 -9.37
C GLU A 151 0.73 -22.44 -8.62
N THR A 152 0.66 -23.77 -8.64
CA THR A 152 -0.47 -24.55 -8.09
C THR A 152 -0.71 -24.36 -6.58
N LYS A 153 0.26 -23.78 -5.86
CA LYS A 153 0.18 -23.47 -4.41
C LYS A 153 0.14 -21.98 -4.09
N ASN A 154 -0.13 -21.11 -5.07
CA ASN A 154 -0.21 -19.67 -4.84
C ASN A 154 -1.45 -19.31 -4.00
N HIS A 155 -1.26 -19.06 -2.70
CA HIS A 155 -2.35 -18.72 -1.79
C HIS A 155 -3.05 -17.39 -2.15
N GLY A 156 -2.32 -16.44 -2.73
CA GLY A 156 -2.87 -15.14 -3.14
C GLY A 156 -3.89 -15.27 -4.27
N ALA A 157 -3.60 -16.11 -5.27
CA ALA A 157 -4.52 -16.39 -6.38
C ALA A 157 -5.81 -17.08 -5.90
N TYR A 158 -5.71 -17.95 -4.90
CA TYR A 158 -6.89 -18.57 -4.28
C TYR A 158 -7.75 -17.58 -3.51
N VAL A 159 -7.14 -16.74 -2.68
CA VAL A 159 -7.87 -15.69 -1.93
C VAL A 159 -8.54 -14.73 -2.90
N MET A 160 -7.84 -14.30 -3.96
CA MET A 160 -8.42 -13.45 -4.99
C MET A 160 -9.64 -14.10 -5.65
N LEU A 161 -9.53 -15.37 -6.05
CA LEU A 161 -10.65 -16.11 -6.65
C LEU A 161 -11.83 -16.27 -5.68
N SER A 162 -11.56 -16.49 -4.39
CA SER A 162 -12.58 -16.58 -3.35
C SER A 162 -13.34 -15.26 -3.19
N ASN A 163 -12.62 -14.14 -3.07
CA ASN A 163 -13.22 -12.82 -2.91
C ASN A 163 -14.07 -12.44 -4.14
N ILE A 164 -13.56 -12.73 -5.34
CA ILE A 164 -14.30 -12.49 -6.59
C ILE A 164 -15.63 -13.25 -6.61
N TYR A 165 -15.65 -14.50 -6.12
CA TYR A 165 -16.88 -15.27 -6.02
C TYR A 165 -17.81 -14.77 -4.91
N ALA A 166 -17.25 -14.32 -3.77
CA ALA A 166 -18.02 -13.74 -2.67
C ALA A 166 -18.69 -12.41 -3.07
N ASP A 167 -17.96 -11.51 -3.73
CA ASP A 167 -18.46 -10.23 -4.28
C ASP A 167 -19.59 -10.43 -5.30
N SER A 168 -19.70 -11.63 -5.87
CA SER A 168 -20.73 -12.01 -6.84
C SER A 168 -21.79 -12.96 -6.26
N ASP A 169 -21.89 -13.06 -4.93
CA ASP A 169 -22.81 -13.92 -4.17
C ASP A 169 -22.75 -15.42 -4.56
N ASN A 170 -21.62 -15.88 -5.11
CA ASN A 170 -21.43 -17.24 -5.58
C ASN A 170 -20.75 -18.14 -4.54
N TRP A 171 -21.47 -18.40 -3.46
CA TRP A 171 -21.00 -19.14 -2.28
C TRP A 171 -20.59 -20.59 -2.57
N ASP A 172 -21.18 -21.22 -3.58
CA ASP A 172 -20.81 -22.57 -4.02
C ASP A 172 -19.37 -22.62 -4.53
N ASN A 173 -18.98 -21.62 -5.34
CA ASN A 173 -17.63 -21.51 -5.84
C ASN A 173 -16.63 -21.11 -4.75
N VAL A 174 -17.01 -20.26 -3.78
CA VAL A 174 -16.21 -19.99 -2.57
C VAL A 174 -15.90 -21.29 -1.82
N SER A 175 -16.92 -22.14 -1.60
CA SER A 175 -16.75 -23.44 -0.96
C SER A 175 -15.82 -24.36 -1.75
N HIS A 176 -15.95 -24.39 -3.09
CA HIS A 176 -15.07 -25.15 -3.98
C HIS A 176 -13.62 -24.68 -3.92
N VAL A 177 -13.38 -23.38 -3.95
CA VAL A 177 -12.05 -22.77 -3.82
C VAL A 177 -11.40 -23.19 -2.51
N ARG A 178 -12.12 -23.12 -1.38
CA ARG A 178 -11.62 -23.53 -0.06
C ARG A 178 -11.33 -25.01 0.05
N LYS A 179 -12.18 -25.87 -0.51
CA LYS A 179 -11.92 -27.32 -0.59
C LYS A 179 -10.66 -27.59 -1.41
N SER A 180 -10.47 -26.87 -2.51
CA SER A 180 -9.26 -26.96 -3.35
C SER A 180 -8.00 -26.55 -2.59
N MET A 181 -8.05 -25.45 -1.83
CA MET A 181 -6.95 -25.01 -0.97
C MET A 181 -6.59 -26.08 0.07
N LYS A 182 -7.59 -26.62 0.79
CA LYS A 182 -7.38 -27.69 1.79
C LYS A 182 -6.76 -28.94 1.17
N ALA A 183 -7.29 -29.41 0.04
CA ALA A 183 -6.81 -30.59 -0.66
C ALA A 183 -5.35 -30.45 -1.14
N ARG A 184 -4.91 -29.23 -1.46
CA ARG A 184 -3.54 -28.93 -1.92
C ARG A 184 -2.60 -28.47 -0.80
N GLY A 185 -3.10 -28.46 0.45
CA GLY A 185 -2.34 -28.00 1.62
C GLY A 185 -2.01 -26.51 1.59
N VAL A 186 -2.73 -25.72 0.79
CA VAL A 186 -2.56 -24.27 0.70
C VAL A 186 -3.30 -23.65 1.88
N ARG A 187 -2.59 -22.86 2.68
CA ARG A 187 -3.17 -22.08 3.77
C ARG A 187 -3.00 -20.60 3.47
N LYS A 188 -4.02 -19.79 3.77
CA LYS A 188 -3.90 -18.33 3.81
C LYS A 188 -2.92 -17.98 4.92
N GLU A 189 -1.95 -17.11 4.65
CA GLU A 189 -1.09 -16.55 5.69
C GLU A 189 -1.98 -15.71 6.63
N PRO A 190 -2.07 -16.04 7.93
CA PRO A 190 -2.84 -15.22 8.87
C PRO A 190 -2.21 -13.83 9.00
N GLY A 191 -3.03 -12.82 9.25
CA GLY A 191 -2.54 -11.50 9.62
C GLY A 191 -1.76 -11.59 10.92
N CYS A 192 -0.50 -11.15 10.90
CA CYS A 192 0.41 -11.19 12.03
C CYS A 192 0.97 -9.79 12.27
N SER A 193 0.90 -9.36 13.53
CA SER A 193 1.56 -8.17 14.04
C SER A 193 2.65 -8.59 15.01
N LEU A 194 3.83 -8.01 14.87
CA LEU A 194 5.04 -8.34 15.60
C LEU A 194 5.51 -7.11 16.37
N MET A 195 5.96 -7.30 17.60
CA MET A 195 6.54 -6.25 18.43
C MET A 195 7.74 -6.80 19.18
N GLU A 196 8.82 -6.03 19.27
CA GLU A 196 9.94 -6.34 20.13
C GLU A 196 9.86 -5.49 21.40
N VAL A 197 9.87 -6.14 22.57
CA VAL A 197 9.91 -5.48 23.88
C VAL A 197 10.98 -6.16 24.72
N ASN A 198 11.92 -5.38 25.26
CA ASN A 198 13.01 -5.87 26.12
C ASN A 198 13.86 -7.01 25.50
N GLY A 199 14.01 -7.04 24.17
CA GLY A 199 14.76 -8.06 23.45
C GLY A 199 13.98 -9.36 23.16
N GLU A 200 12.70 -9.42 23.51
CA GLU A 200 11.80 -10.53 23.16
C GLU A 200 10.83 -10.10 22.06
N VAL A 201 10.62 -10.99 21.07
CA VAL A 201 9.67 -10.77 19.98
C VAL A 201 8.33 -11.40 20.35
N HIS A 202 7.30 -10.57 20.35
CA HIS A 202 5.92 -10.95 20.61
C HIS A 202 5.13 -10.96 19.30
N GLU A 203 4.50 -12.10 19.00
CA GLU A 203 3.68 -12.30 17.81
C GLU A 203 2.20 -12.29 18.17
N PHE A 204 1.41 -11.59 17.38
CA PHE A 204 -0.04 -11.48 17.53
C PHE A 204 -0.70 -11.90 16.22
N PHE A 205 -1.48 -12.97 16.23
CA PHE A 205 -2.18 -13.46 15.04
C PHE A 205 -3.67 -13.10 15.09
N VAL A 206 -4.27 -12.84 13.93
CA VAL A 206 -5.71 -12.64 13.81
C VAL A 206 -6.43 -13.95 14.18
N GLY A 207 -7.38 -13.87 15.11
CA GLY A 207 -8.18 -15.01 15.57
C GLY A 207 -7.49 -15.95 16.55
N ASP A 208 -6.30 -15.58 17.06
CA ASP A 208 -5.53 -16.39 18.00
C ASP A 208 -5.51 -15.78 19.42
N ASN A 209 -5.77 -16.61 20.42
CA ASN A 209 -5.74 -16.26 21.84
C ASN A 209 -4.50 -16.84 22.56
N SER A 210 -3.52 -17.35 21.82
CA SER A 210 -2.34 -18.03 22.36
C SER A 210 -1.40 -17.14 23.18
N HIS A 211 -1.50 -15.82 23.05
CA HIS A 211 -0.63 -14.90 23.77
C HIS A 211 -0.91 -14.96 25.29
N PRO A 212 0.12 -15.13 26.16
CA PRO A 212 -0.07 -15.33 27.60
C PRO A 212 -0.87 -14.24 28.33
N ARG A 213 -0.92 -13.03 27.76
CA ARG A 213 -1.62 -11.86 28.32
C ARG A 213 -2.90 -11.47 27.58
N TYR A 214 -3.42 -12.32 26.70
CA TYR A 214 -4.53 -11.99 25.81
C TYR A 214 -5.75 -11.40 26.54
N THR A 215 -6.13 -11.96 27.68
CA THR A 215 -7.29 -11.49 28.48
C THR A 215 -7.12 -10.06 29.00
N GLU A 216 -5.89 -9.65 29.34
CA GLU A 216 -5.58 -8.28 29.77
C GLU A 216 -5.63 -7.31 28.59
N LEU A 217 -5.14 -7.75 27.42
CA LEU A 217 -5.15 -6.99 26.18
C LEU A 217 -6.58 -6.73 25.68
N GLU A 218 -7.45 -7.74 25.76
CA GLU A 218 -8.86 -7.64 25.38
C GLU A 218 -9.62 -6.65 26.29
N ALA A 219 -9.35 -6.68 27.60
CA ALA A 219 -9.94 -5.75 28.56
C ALA A 219 -9.47 -4.30 28.34
N LEU A 220 -8.17 -4.09 28.05
CA LEU A 220 -7.61 -2.76 27.76
C LEU A 220 -8.11 -2.21 26.41
N ALA A 221 -8.34 -3.09 25.44
CA ALA A 221 -8.94 -2.76 24.15
C ALA A 221 -10.47 -2.53 24.23
N GLY A 222 -11.05 -2.55 25.45
CA GLY A 222 -12.47 -2.61 25.79
C GLY A 222 -13.43 -1.67 25.05
N TYR A 223 -13.81 -2.06 23.85
CA TYR A 223 -15.08 -1.69 23.24
C TYR A 223 -15.96 -2.94 23.26
N LYS A 224 -17.11 -2.88 23.95
CA LYS A 224 -18.13 -3.93 24.02
C LYS A 224 -18.29 -4.58 22.64
N SER A 225 -17.89 -5.85 22.52
CA SER A 225 -18.28 -6.68 21.40
C SER A 225 -19.78 -6.86 21.49
N ASP A 226 -20.51 -6.15 20.62
CA ASP A 226 -21.86 -6.56 20.34
C ASP A 226 -21.76 -7.89 19.60
N THR A 227 -22.01 -8.98 20.32
CA THR A 227 -22.08 -10.34 19.77
C THR A 227 -23.44 -10.61 19.13
N SER A 228 -24.30 -9.59 18.95
CA SER A 228 -25.52 -9.78 18.19
C SER A 228 -25.15 -10.20 16.76
N PRO A 229 -25.85 -11.23 16.23
CA PRO A 229 -25.45 -11.85 14.99
C PRO A 229 -25.56 -10.80 13.90
N VAL A 230 -24.44 -10.47 13.25
CA VAL A 230 -24.42 -9.78 11.96
C VAL A 230 -25.37 -10.57 11.07
N MET A 231 -26.58 -10.03 10.93
CA MET A 231 -27.74 -10.73 10.39
C MET A 231 -27.72 -10.59 8.88
N PHE A 232 -26.64 -11.04 8.24
CA PHE A 232 -26.55 -11.35 6.82
C PHE A 232 -25.60 -12.53 6.66
N ASN A 233 -25.90 -13.44 5.74
CA ASN A 233 -25.22 -14.72 5.49
C ASN A 233 -23.80 -14.53 4.91
N ILE A 234 -22.95 -13.92 5.71
CA ILE A 234 -21.53 -13.71 5.46
C ILE A 234 -20.79 -14.83 6.20
N ASP A 235 -19.79 -15.43 5.53
CA ASP A 235 -19.07 -16.59 6.05
C ASP A 235 -18.20 -16.23 7.27
N GLN A 236 -17.85 -17.23 8.09
CA GLN A 236 -17.10 -17.04 9.35
C GLN A 236 -15.77 -16.29 9.16
N GLU A 237 -15.12 -16.42 7.99
CA GLU A 237 -13.86 -15.74 7.66
C GLU A 237 -14.05 -14.25 7.29
N GLU A 238 -15.18 -13.89 6.68
CA GLU A 238 -15.55 -12.48 6.46
C GLU A 238 -16.14 -11.86 7.73
N LYS A 239 -16.73 -12.69 8.61
CA LYS A 239 -16.96 -12.31 10.00
C LYS A 239 -15.64 -12.09 10.74
N GLU A 240 -14.56 -12.82 10.46
CA GLU A 240 -13.23 -12.56 11.04
C GLU A 240 -12.59 -11.27 10.49
N ASP A 241 -12.88 -10.90 9.24
CA ASP A 241 -12.47 -9.60 8.67
C ASP A 241 -13.34 -8.42 9.18
N ALA A 242 -14.62 -8.65 9.49
CA ALA A 242 -15.56 -7.66 10.03
C ALA A 242 -15.55 -7.55 11.58
N LEU A 243 -15.18 -8.62 12.29
CA LEU A 243 -15.08 -8.65 13.75
C LEU A 243 -13.75 -8.05 14.16
N CYS A 244 -13.86 -6.79 14.53
CA CYS A 244 -12.83 -5.85 14.89
C CYS A 244 -11.94 -6.30 16.09
N LEU A 245 -11.10 -7.32 15.92
CA LEU A 245 -9.99 -7.68 16.81
C LEU A 245 -8.71 -7.91 16.01
N HIS A 246 -8.26 -6.87 15.31
CA HIS A 246 -7.02 -6.88 14.55
C HIS A 246 -5.83 -7.22 15.45
N SER A 247 -4.89 -8.04 14.98
CA SER A 247 -3.65 -8.33 15.70
C SER A 247 -2.87 -7.06 16.06
N GLU A 248 -3.09 -5.97 15.32
CA GLU A 248 -2.60 -4.63 15.66
C GLU A 248 -3.17 -4.09 16.98
N LYS A 249 -4.45 -4.34 17.31
CA LYS A 249 -5.04 -3.90 18.59
C LYS A 249 -4.36 -4.59 19.76
N ALA A 250 -4.17 -5.90 19.66
CA ALA A 250 -3.46 -6.68 20.67
C ALA A 250 -2.01 -6.21 20.81
N ALA A 251 -1.33 -5.96 19.69
CA ALA A 251 0.02 -5.41 19.67
C ALA A 251 0.09 -4.01 20.30
N ILE A 252 -0.84 -3.09 19.95
CA ILE A 252 -0.90 -1.74 20.52
C ILE A 252 -1.18 -1.79 22.01
N ALA A 253 -2.17 -2.57 22.45
CA ALA A 253 -2.47 -2.75 23.87
C ALA A 253 -1.25 -3.30 24.63
N PHE A 254 -0.53 -4.25 24.03
CA PHE A 254 0.68 -4.79 24.63
C PHE A 254 1.80 -3.75 24.72
N GLY A 255 1.97 -2.93 23.69
CA GLY A 255 2.90 -1.81 23.69
C GLY A 255 2.56 -0.72 24.72
N ILE A 256 1.28 -0.47 24.97
CA ILE A 256 0.83 0.44 26.04
C ILE A 256 1.21 -0.10 27.41
N MET A 257 1.01 -1.40 27.64
CA MET A 257 1.28 -2.02 28.94
C MET A 257 2.77 -2.25 29.22
N SER A 258 3.60 -2.33 28.18
CA SER A 258 4.99 -2.80 28.31
C SER A 258 6.04 -1.73 28.04
N LEU A 259 5.67 -0.57 27.48
CA LEU A 259 6.56 0.55 27.15
C LEU A 259 6.24 1.80 27.98
N LYS A 260 7.24 2.62 28.31
CA LYS A 260 7.07 3.86 29.10
C LYS A 260 6.28 4.92 28.34
N GLU A 261 5.48 5.76 29.00
CA GLU A 261 4.52 6.71 28.38
C GLU A 261 5.05 7.43 27.12
N ASP A 262 6.28 7.92 27.10
CA ASP A 262 6.88 8.65 25.97
C ASP A 262 7.48 7.77 24.86
N ASP A 263 7.63 6.47 25.09
CA ASP A 263 8.23 5.55 24.12
C ASP A 263 7.25 5.24 22.97
N PRO A 264 7.66 5.43 21.70
CA PRO A 264 6.80 5.14 20.57
C PRO A 264 6.58 3.63 20.39
N ILE A 265 5.34 3.27 20.06
CA ILE A 265 4.94 1.87 19.84
C ILE A 265 5.37 1.47 18.42
N ARG A 266 6.21 0.44 18.29
CA ARG A 266 6.70 -0.06 17.00
C ARG A 266 6.12 -1.43 16.70
N ILE A 267 5.43 -1.54 15.57
CA ILE A 267 4.77 -2.78 15.13
C ILE A 267 5.24 -3.11 13.72
N VAL A 268 5.56 -4.38 13.46
CA VAL A 268 5.80 -4.91 12.12
C VAL A 268 4.64 -5.81 11.72
N LYS A 269 4.09 -5.64 10.53
CA LYS A 269 2.95 -6.41 10.03
C LYS A 269 3.23 -7.06 8.69
N ASN A 270 2.70 -8.26 8.49
CA ASN A 270 2.80 -8.99 7.22
C ASN A 270 1.69 -8.64 6.19
N LEU A 271 0.60 -7.99 6.62
CA LEU A 271 -0.50 -7.53 5.77
C LEU A 271 -0.58 -5.99 5.71
N ARG A 272 -1.31 -5.45 4.74
CA ARG A 272 -1.51 -4.00 4.59
C ARG A 272 -2.24 -3.43 5.81
N VAL A 273 -1.94 -2.17 6.12
CA VAL A 273 -2.46 -1.47 7.30
C VAL A 273 -3.89 -1.01 7.04
N SER A 274 -4.84 -1.54 7.81
CA SER A 274 -6.17 -0.97 7.98
C SER A 274 -6.20 -0.42 9.41
N MET A 275 -6.24 0.90 9.60
CA MET A 275 -6.32 1.40 10.98
C MET A 275 -7.01 2.75 11.17
N MET A 276 -7.88 2.74 12.19
CA MET A 276 -8.64 3.86 12.77
C MET A 276 -8.23 4.15 14.24
N ILE A 277 -7.03 3.72 14.70
CA ILE A 277 -6.79 3.53 16.15
C ILE A 277 -5.88 4.59 16.81
N SER A 278 -5.13 5.40 16.06
CA SER A 278 -4.22 6.39 16.67
C SER A 278 -4.91 7.48 17.50
N LYS A 279 -6.20 7.77 17.26
CA LYS A 279 -6.96 8.74 18.07
C LYS A 279 -7.22 8.30 19.50
N ILE A 280 -7.12 7.00 19.79
CA ILE A 280 -7.61 6.43 21.06
C ILE A 280 -6.55 6.51 22.17
N PHE A 281 -5.26 6.60 21.83
CA PHE A 281 -4.19 6.34 22.80
C PHE A 281 -3.14 7.45 22.95
N ASP A 282 -3.35 8.62 22.33
CA ASP A 282 -2.50 9.82 22.43
C ASP A 282 -0.98 9.52 22.43
N ARG A 283 -0.57 8.64 21.49
CA ARG A 283 0.80 8.13 21.37
C ARG A 283 1.21 8.03 19.91
N GLU A 284 2.50 8.22 19.66
CA GLU A 284 3.09 7.92 18.36
C GLU A 284 3.14 6.40 18.14
N ILE A 285 2.50 5.95 17.06
CA ILE A 285 2.51 4.55 16.64
C ILE A 285 3.23 4.47 15.28
N ILE A 286 4.24 3.62 15.20
CA ILE A 286 5.00 3.35 13.98
C ILE A 286 4.68 1.92 13.55
N VAL A 287 3.94 1.78 12.45
CA VAL A 287 3.61 0.47 11.87
C VAL A 287 4.40 0.28 10.59
N ARG A 288 5.17 -0.79 10.48
CA ARG A 288 5.85 -1.20 9.25
C ARG A 288 5.06 -2.31 8.58
N ASP A 289 4.62 -2.10 7.34
CA ASP A 289 4.14 -3.19 6.49
C ASP A 289 5.26 -3.71 5.56
N LYS A 290 4.92 -4.63 4.64
CA LYS A 290 5.88 -5.19 3.65
C LYS A 290 6.54 -4.11 2.77
N ASN A 291 5.96 -2.92 2.64
CA ASN A 291 6.36 -1.90 1.68
C ASN A 291 6.92 -0.62 2.32
N ARG A 292 6.44 -0.22 3.52
CA ARG A 292 6.81 1.07 4.12
C ARG A 292 6.53 1.15 5.63
N PHE A 293 7.04 2.23 6.22
CA PHE A 293 6.62 2.70 7.52
C PHE A 293 5.41 3.64 7.40
N HIS A 294 4.48 3.47 8.33
CA HIS A 294 3.32 4.31 8.58
C HIS A 294 3.51 4.92 9.96
N HIS A 295 3.63 6.24 9.99
CA HIS A 295 3.68 6.99 11.24
C HIS A 295 2.28 7.51 11.53
N PHE A 296 1.77 7.18 12.70
CA PHE A 296 0.48 7.64 13.16
C PHE A 296 0.66 8.63 14.32
N ARG A 297 0.10 9.83 14.14
CA ARG A 297 0.05 10.91 15.13
C ARG A 297 -1.33 11.57 15.05
N ASP A 298 -1.99 11.78 16.19
CA ASP A 298 -3.31 12.43 16.29
C ASP A 298 -4.41 11.81 15.40
N GLY A 299 -4.34 10.50 15.13
CA GLY A 299 -5.27 9.80 14.23
C GLY A 299 -4.96 9.94 12.74
N HIS A 300 -3.90 10.65 12.36
CA HIS A 300 -3.46 10.81 11.00
C HIS A 300 -2.29 9.88 10.68
N CYS A 301 -2.39 9.19 9.53
CA CYS A 301 -1.29 8.40 8.97
C CYS A 301 -0.43 9.28 8.07
N SER A 302 0.89 9.11 8.09
CA SER A 302 1.83 9.67 7.10
C SER A 302 1.53 9.30 5.64
N CYS A 303 0.56 8.41 5.41
CA CYS A 303 0.08 7.95 4.13
C CYS A 303 -1.20 8.66 3.63
N ASN A 304 -1.79 9.58 4.42
CA ASN A 304 -3.03 10.31 4.11
C ASN A 304 -4.21 9.42 3.63
N GLY A 305 -4.25 8.16 4.06
CA GLY A 305 -5.31 7.23 3.68
C GLY A 305 -5.16 6.59 2.31
N PHE A 306 -4.12 6.92 1.52
CA PHE A 306 -3.87 6.34 0.18
C PHE A 306 -3.69 4.81 0.19
N TRP A 307 -3.32 4.25 1.34
CA TRP A 307 -3.10 2.81 1.53
C TRP A 307 -4.22 2.12 2.32
N ARG A 308 -5.35 2.81 2.55
CA ARG A 308 -6.52 2.18 3.18
C ARG A 308 -7.09 1.12 2.25
N ILE A 309 -7.37 -0.05 2.82
CA ILE A 309 -8.34 -0.96 2.23
C ILE A 309 -9.70 -0.30 2.49
N LEU A 310 -10.31 0.26 1.46
CA LEU A 310 -11.75 0.47 1.47
C LEU A 310 -12.35 -0.93 1.35
N PHE A 311 -12.96 -1.40 2.44
CA PHE A 311 -13.92 -2.49 2.37
C PHE A 311 -15.17 -1.99 1.65
#